data_AF-A0A2G6ZK25-F1
#
_entry.id   AF-A0A2G6ZK25-F1
#
_cell.length_a   1.000
_cell.length_b   1.000
_cell.length_c   1.000
_cell.angle_alpha   90.00
_cell.angle_beta   90.00
_cell.angle_gamma   90.00
#
_symmetry.space_group_name_H-M   'P 1'
#
loop_
_entity.id
_entity.type
_entity.pdbx_description
1 polymer ?
#
loop_
_entity_poly.entity_id
_entity_poly.type
_entity_poly.pdbx_seq_one_letter_code
_entity_poly.pdbx_strand_id
1 'polypeptide(L)'
;MKKINALAALVLVAGGMSTAMAQMSPVGTWRSMDEKENTPKAQVKITEAGGIVSGKVEALLRKGADPNQLCTECKDELKDKPMVGMTLISGVKKAEGKEVWEGGKILDPENGKTYTVRLTPIEDGKKLEVRGSIGPFWRTQTWVRVQ
;
A
#
# COMPACT_ATOMS: atom_id res chain seq x y z
N MET A 1 -19.10 -64.23 -24.73
CA MET A 1 -20.09 -63.23 -25.17
C MET A 1 -20.39 -62.29 -24.01
N LYS A 2 -20.28 -60.97 -24.27
CA LYS A 2 -20.68 -59.76 -23.51
C LYS A 2 -21.33 -59.97 -22.11
N LYS A 3 -20.94 -59.23 -21.08
CA LYS A 3 -21.36 -57.82 -20.87
C LYS A 3 -20.35 -57.09 -19.96
N ILE A 4 -19.86 -55.94 -20.40
CA ILE A 4 -19.08 -55.00 -19.58
C ILE A 4 -20.06 -53.93 -19.11
N ASN A 5 -20.29 -53.82 -17.81
CA ASN A 5 -21.08 -52.76 -17.22
C ASN A 5 -20.21 -51.51 -17.11
N ALA A 6 -20.61 -50.44 -17.79
CA ALA A 6 -20.00 -49.12 -17.67
C ALA A 6 -20.46 -48.46 -16.36
N LEU A 7 -19.51 -48.10 -15.50
CA LEU A 7 -19.71 -47.19 -14.38
C LEU A 7 -18.90 -45.92 -14.68
N ALA A 8 -19.59 -44.88 -15.16
CA ALA A 8 -19.02 -43.56 -15.34
C ALA A 8 -18.91 -42.87 -13.97
N ALA A 9 -17.70 -42.73 -13.45
CA ALA A 9 -17.42 -41.90 -12.29
C ALA A 9 -17.22 -40.45 -12.76
N LEU A 10 -18.22 -39.61 -12.53
CA LEU A 10 -18.15 -38.17 -12.77
C LEU A 10 -17.36 -37.53 -11.60
N VAL A 11 -16.07 -37.29 -11.81
CA VAL A 11 -15.25 -36.51 -10.86
C VAL A 11 -15.62 -35.04 -11.02
N LEU A 12 -16.46 -34.53 -10.12
CA LEU A 12 -16.72 -33.11 -9.95
C LEU A 12 -15.48 -32.45 -9.34
N VAL A 13 -14.65 -31.84 -10.19
CA VAL A 13 -13.58 -30.93 -9.75
C VAL A 13 -14.25 -29.63 -9.30
N ALA A 14 -14.56 -29.52 -8.01
CA ALA A 14 -14.94 -28.26 -7.38
C ALA A 14 -13.69 -27.37 -7.31
N GLY A 15 -13.44 -26.62 -8.39
CA GLY A 15 -12.46 -25.53 -8.39
C GLY A 15 -12.94 -24.43 -7.45
N GLY A 16 -12.43 -24.43 -6.22
CA GLY A 16 -12.67 -23.34 -5.27
C GLY A 16 -12.11 -22.04 -5.82
N MET A 17 -12.99 -21.13 -6.22
CA MET A 17 -12.63 -19.74 -6.45
C MET A 17 -12.20 -19.15 -5.11
N SER A 18 -10.89 -19.01 -4.89
CA SER A 18 -10.35 -18.27 -3.76
C SER A 18 -10.75 -16.81 -3.93
N THR A 19 -11.80 -16.39 -3.24
CA THR A 19 -12.08 -14.97 -3.06
C THR A 19 -10.94 -14.39 -2.25
N ALA A 20 -10.13 -13.52 -2.86
CA ALA A 20 -9.12 -12.74 -2.16
C ALA A 20 -9.85 -11.81 -1.19
N MET A 21 -10.07 -12.27 0.05
CA MET A 21 -10.51 -11.40 1.13
C MET A 21 -9.42 -10.37 1.36
N ALA A 22 -9.77 -9.08 1.34
CA ALA A 22 -8.82 -8.02 1.65
C ALA A 22 -8.27 -8.29 3.07
N GLN A 23 -6.97 -8.54 3.15
CA GLN A 23 -6.30 -8.84 4.41
C GLN A 23 -6.25 -7.55 5.24
N MET A 24 -6.49 -7.67 6.55
CA MET A 24 -6.20 -6.60 7.53
C MET A 24 -4.68 -6.41 7.65
N SER A 25 -4.08 -5.85 6.61
CA SER A 25 -2.64 -5.66 6.46
C SER A 25 -2.37 -4.45 5.58
N PRO A 26 -1.33 -3.64 5.86
CA PRO A 26 -0.92 -2.55 5.00
C PRO A 26 -0.25 -3.05 3.71
N VAL A 27 0.15 -4.32 3.63
CA VAL A 27 0.75 -4.89 2.41
C VAL A 27 -0.28 -4.87 1.27
N GLY A 28 0.13 -4.34 0.12
CA GLY A 28 -0.77 -4.17 -1.02
C GLY A 28 -0.41 -2.96 -1.88
N THR A 29 -1.27 -2.70 -2.87
CA THR A 29 -1.16 -1.52 -3.73
C THR A 29 -2.26 -0.53 -3.35
N TRP A 30 -1.86 0.71 -3.10
CA TRP A 30 -2.73 1.75 -2.54
C TRP A 30 -2.70 3.02 -3.38
N ARG A 31 -3.81 3.75 -3.39
CA ARG A 31 -3.89 5.11 -3.92
C ARG A 31 -4.00 6.09 -2.77
N SER A 32 -3.04 7.01 -2.69
CA SER A 32 -3.21 8.21 -1.87
C SER A 32 -4.22 9.14 -2.55
N MET A 33 -4.95 9.90 -1.75
CA MET A 33 -6.08 10.72 -2.21
C MET A 33 -5.79 12.20 -2.01
N ASP A 34 -6.25 13.03 -2.94
CA ASP A 34 -6.41 14.46 -2.73
C ASP A 34 -7.72 14.66 -1.98
N GLU A 35 -7.67 15.15 -0.74
CA GLU A 35 -8.86 15.28 0.11
C GLU A 35 -9.80 16.40 -0.35
N LYS A 36 -9.31 17.36 -1.14
CA LYS A 36 -10.14 18.46 -1.66
C LYS A 36 -10.90 18.03 -2.90
N GLU A 37 -10.20 17.40 -3.83
CA GLU A 37 -10.75 16.99 -5.12
C GLU A 37 -11.32 15.56 -5.11
N ASN A 38 -11.06 14.78 -4.05
CA ASN A 38 -11.37 13.37 -3.93
C ASN A 38 -10.85 12.53 -5.13
N THR A 39 -9.64 12.84 -5.60
CA THR A 39 -9.00 12.16 -6.73
C THR A 39 -7.69 11.48 -6.31
N PRO A 40 -7.27 10.38 -6.98
CA PRO A 40 -6.00 9.73 -6.69
C PRO A 40 -4.78 10.64 -6.96
N LYS A 41 -3.86 10.74 -6.00
CA LYS A 41 -2.60 11.52 -6.14
C LYS A 41 -1.44 10.67 -6.63
N ALA A 42 -1.20 9.53 -5.98
CA ALA A 42 -0.12 8.61 -6.32
C ALA A 42 -0.54 7.18 -6.03
N GLN A 43 0.04 6.23 -6.76
CA GLN A 43 -0.03 4.81 -6.46
C GLN A 43 1.24 4.38 -5.72
N VAL A 44 1.06 3.70 -4.59
CA VAL A 44 2.14 3.24 -3.73
C VAL A 44 2.01 1.74 -3.51
N LYS A 45 3.10 1.01 -3.77
CA LYS A 45 3.22 -0.40 -3.40
C LYS A 45 3.82 -0.51 -2.02
N ILE A 46 3.10 -1.14 -1.11
CA ILE A 46 3.59 -1.49 0.22
C ILE A 46 3.92 -2.98 0.23
N THR A 47 5.14 -3.30 0.66
CA THR A 47 5.67 -4.65 0.78
C THR A 47 6.20 -4.90 2.19
N GLU A 48 6.31 -6.17 2.55
CA GLU A 48 6.90 -6.60 3.81
C GLU A 48 8.03 -7.61 3.54
N ALA A 49 9.17 -7.42 4.19
CA ALA A 49 10.29 -8.35 4.19
C ALA A 49 10.83 -8.49 5.61
N GLY A 50 10.83 -9.72 6.14
CA GLY A 50 11.35 -10.00 7.49
C GLY A 50 10.67 -9.19 8.60
N GLY A 51 9.34 -8.97 8.51
CA GLY A 51 8.59 -8.17 9.49
C GLY A 51 8.73 -6.66 9.34
N ILE A 52 9.47 -6.18 8.33
CA ILE A 52 9.65 -4.75 8.06
C ILE A 52 8.83 -4.38 6.84
N VAL A 53 7.93 -3.42 7.04
CA VAL A 53 7.07 -2.84 6.01
C VAL A 53 7.76 -1.61 5.39
N SER A 54 7.73 -1.57 4.06
CA SER A 54 8.23 -0.47 3.24
C SER A 54 7.24 -0.13 2.13
N GLY A 55 7.28 1.09 1.61
CA GLY A 55 6.36 1.56 0.57
C GLY A 55 7.07 2.41 -0.48
N LYS A 56 6.82 2.10 -1.75
CA LYS A 56 7.47 2.72 -2.91
C LYS A 56 6.44 3.27 -3.90
N VAL A 57 6.70 4.44 -4.46
CA VAL A 57 5.83 5.03 -5.49
C VAL A 57 5.92 4.21 -6.77
N GLU A 58 4.79 3.73 -7.26
CA GLU A 58 4.70 3.06 -8.57
C GLU A 58 4.28 4.04 -9.67
N ALA A 59 3.41 5.01 -9.36
CA ALA A 59 2.93 5.98 -10.33
C ALA A 59 2.47 7.28 -9.67
N LEU A 60 2.57 8.38 -10.40
CA LEU A 60 1.89 9.64 -10.09
C LEU A 60 0.58 9.70 -10.87
N LEU A 61 -0.53 9.98 -10.19
CA LEU A 61 -1.89 9.88 -10.75
C LEU A 61 -2.60 11.22 -10.85
N ARG A 62 -2.03 12.29 -10.28
CA ARG A 62 -2.58 13.65 -10.42
C ARG A 62 -2.65 14.03 -11.90
N LYS A 63 -3.70 14.76 -12.26
CA LYS A 63 -3.85 15.30 -13.61
C LYS A 63 -2.64 16.18 -13.97
N GLY A 64 -2.00 15.88 -15.10
CA GLY A 64 -0.81 16.60 -15.58
C GLY A 64 0.49 16.25 -14.84
N ALA A 65 0.51 15.22 -14.00
CA ALA A 65 1.75 14.75 -13.39
C ALA A 65 2.71 14.22 -14.46
N ASP A 66 3.98 14.63 -14.38
CA ASP A 66 5.07 14.06 -15.16
C ASP A 66 5.56 12.76 -14.48
N PRO A 67 5.53 11.59 -15.14
CA PRO A 67 6.09 10.36 -14.60
C PRO A 67 7.57 10.45 -14.23
N ASN A 68 8.31 11.39 -14.83
CA ASN A 68 9.73 11.64 -14.56
C ASN A 68 9.96 12.76 -13.52
N GLN A 69 8.89 13.24 -12.88
CA GLN A 69 8.99 14.31 -11.88
C GLN A 69 10.04 13.97 -10.82
N LEU A 70 10.97 14.90 -10.61
CA LEU A 70 12.02 14.80 -9.60
C LEU A 70 11.56 15.38 -8.26
N CYS A 71 12.08 14.85 -7.15
CA CYS A 71 11.86 15.44 -5.83
C CYS A 71 12.84 16.59 -5.57
N THR A 72 12.47 17.80 -5.98
CA THR A 72 13.30 19.02 -5.80
C THR A 72 13.35 19.49 -4.34
N GLU A 73 12.27 19.23 -3.58
CA GLU A 73 12.14 19.57 -2.15
C GLU A 73 12.90 18.60 -1.25
N CYS A 74 13.17 17.38 -1.74
CA CYS A 74 13.95 16.39 -1.00
C CYS A 74 15.40 16.87 -0.78
N LYS A 75 16.04 16.31 0.24
CA LYS A 75 17.40 16.66 0.66
C LYS A 75 18.36 15.49 0.43
N ASP A 76 19.64 15.80 0.53
CA ASP A 76 20.73 14.84 0.50
C ASP A 76 20.66 13.93 -0.74
N GLU A 77 20.83 12.62 -0.57
CA GLU A 77 20.84 11.65 -1.66
C GLU A 77 19.50 11.53 -2.41
N LEU A 78 18.41 12.05 -1.82
CA LEU A 78 17.06 12.01 -2.39
C LEU A 78 16.75 13.27 -3.22
N LYS A 79 17.57 14.32 -3.13
CA LYS A 79 17.40 15.54 -3.92
C LYS A 79 17.54 15.22 -5.41
N ASP A 80 16.61 15.76 -6.20
CA ASP A 80 16.57 15.63 -7.66
C ASP A 80 16.52 14.17 -8.16
N LYS A 81 16.05 13.25 -7.30
CA LYS A 81 15.76 11.86 -7.70
C LYS A 81 14.33 11.71 -8.22
N PRO A 82 14.09 10.79 -9.17
CA PRO A 82 12.74 10.50 -9.64
C PRO A 82 11.80 10.13 -8.49
N MET A 83 10.63 10.75 -8.43
CA MET A 83 9.59 10.42 -7.45
C MET A 83 9.05 9.01 -7.70
N VAL A 84 8.82 8.64 -8.98
CA VAL A 84 8.48 7.27 -9.32
C VAL A 84 9.65 6.37 -8.98
N GLY A 85 9.35 5.34 -8.19
CA GLY A 85 10.31 4.40 -7.68
C GLY A 85 11.00 4.81 -6.38
N MET A 86 10.68 5.99 -5.82
CA MET A 86 11.18 6.43 -4.52
C MET A 86 10.50 5.67 -3.37
N THR A 87 11.29 5.28 -2.38
CA THR A 87 10.77 4.70 -1.13
C THR A 87 10.22 5.83 -0.25
N LEU A 88 8.90 5.89 -0.10
CA LEU A 88 8.23 6.86 0.78
C LEU A 88 8.11 6.34 2.21
N ILE A 89 7.76 5.06 2.39
CA ILE A 89 7.54 4.45 3.70
C ILE A 89 8.69 3.51 4.00
N SER A 90 9.28 3.59 5.20
CA SER A 90 10.42 2.76 5.58
C SER A 90 10.39 2.37 7.06
N GLY A 91 10.87 1.15 7.35
CA GLY A 91 11.16 0.70 8.72
C GLY A 91 9.93 0.47 9.61
N VAL A 92 8.73 0.37 9.04
CA VAL A 92 7.50 0.22 9.84
C VAL A 92 7.35 -1.24 10.27
N LYS A 93 6.91 -1.50 11.51
CA LYS A 93 6.70 -2.86 12.03
C LYS A 93 5.32 -3.00 12.64
N LYS A 94 4.77 -4.21 12.63
CA LYS A 94 3.49 -4.51 13.30
C LYS A 94 3.64 -4.31 14.82
N ALA A 95 2.73 -3.57 15.42
CA ALA A 95 2.62 -3.46 16.86
C ALA A 95 2.07 -4.77 17.44
N GLU A 96 2.65 -5.22 18.54
CA GLU A 96 2.27 -6.49 19.16
C GLU A 96 0.79 -6.49 19.58
N GLY A 97 0.07 -7.54 19.18
CA GLY A 97 -1.35 -7.72 19.51
C GLY A 97 -2.32 -6.74 18.86
N LYS A 98 -1.90 -5.95 17.85
CA LYS A 98 -2.73 -4.92 17.21
C LYS A 98 -2.63 -4.98 15.69
N GLU A 99 -3.72 -4.62 15.00
CA GLU A 99 -3.72 -4.37 13.55
C GLU A 99 -3.24 -2.95 13.24
N VAL A 100 -2.07 -2.61 13.76
CA VAL A 100 -1.42 -1.30 13.62
C VAL A 100 0.05 -1.52 13.33
N TRP A 101 0.61 -0.76 12.39
CA TRP A 101 2.03 -0.78 12.05
C TRP A 101 2.64 0.59 12.35
N GLU A 102 3.73 0.63 13.10
CA GLU A 102 4.35 1.88 13.56
C GLU A 102 5.87 1.76 13.72
N GLY A 103 6.51 2.79 14.28
CA GLY A 103 7.95 2.83 14.54
C GLY A 103 8.81 3.25 13.34
N GLY A 104 8.24 3.27 12.13
CA GLY A 104 8.93 3.68 10.92
C GLY A 104 8.74 5.16 10.56
N LYS A 105 9.11 5.48 9.32
CA LYS A 105 9.08 6.84 8.77
C LYS A 105 8.33 6.90 7.45
N ILE A 106 7.77 8.07 7.16
CA ILE A 106 7.24 8.42 5.83
C ILE A 106 7.87 9.73 5.34
N LEU A 107 8.36 9.73 4.11
CA LEU A 107 8.80 10.92 3.37
C LEU A 107 7.62 11.52 2.63
N ASP A 108 7.42 12.83 2.77
CA ASP A 108 6.54 13.62 1.93
C ASP A 108 7.38 14.31 0.85
N PRO A 109 7.32 13.86 -0.43
CA PRO A 109 8.13 14.43 -1.49
C PRO A 109 7.64 15.82 -1.94
N GLU A 110 6.47 16.28 -1.47
CA GLU A 110 5.95 17.62 -1.78
C GLU A 110 6.56 18.73 -0.92
N ASN A 111 7.17 18.37 0.20
CA ASN A 111 7.87 19.32 1.08
C ASN A 111 9.24 18.82 1.57
N GLY A 112 9.66 17.63 1.12
CA GLY A 112 10.95 17.03 1.45
C GLY A 112 11.12 16.61 2.90
N LYS A 113 10.05 16.59 3.71
CA LYS A 113 10.12 16.29 5.15
C LYS A 113 9.80 14.83 5.41
N THR A 114 10.41 14.33 6.48
CA THR A 114 10.18 12.97 6.98
C THR A 114 9.44 13.01 8.32
N TYR A 115 8.41 12.18 8.44
CA TYR A 115 7.52 12.09 9.59
C TYR A 115 7.62 10.70 10.21
N THR A 116 7.29 10.55 11.49
CA THR A 116 6.94 9.20 11.99
C THR A 116 5.64 8.76 11.35
N VAL A 117 5.50 7.47 11.07
CA VAL A 117 4.30 6.94 10.41
C VAL A 117 3.65 5.84 11.23
N ARG A 118 2.31 5.88 11.25
CA ARG A 118 1.45 4.78 11.68
C ARG A 118 0.52 4.40 10.53
N LEU A 119 0.43 3.10 10.23
CA LEU A 119 -0.45 2.53 9.23
C LEU A 119 -1.51 1.67 9.91
N THR A 120 -2.78 1.94 9.66
CA THR A 120 -3.90 1.18 10.23
C THR A 120 -4.84 0.74 9.11
N PRO A 121 -4.85 -0.55 8.73
CA PRO A 121 -5.86 -1.08 7.83
C PRO A 121 -7.24 -0.94 8.48
N ILE A 122 -8.22 -0.48 7.72
CA ILE A 122 -9.61 -0.28 8.17
C ILE A 122 -10.57 -0.79 7.08
N GLU A 123 -11.85 -0.87 7.39
CA GLU A 123 -12.91 -1.32 6.47
C GLU A 123 -12.57 -2.67 5.80
N ASP A 124 -12.27 -3.68 6.63
CA ASP A 124 -11.84 -5.01 6.18
C ASP A 124 -10.64 -4.96 5.23
N GLY A 125 -9.71 -4.04 5.50
CA GLY A 125 -8.52 -3.82 4.70
C GLY A 125 -8.75 -3.03 3.41
N LYS A 126 -9.97 -2.62 3.05
CA LYS A 126 -10.23 -1.86 1.81
C LYS A 126 -9.65 -0.45 1.83
N LYS A 127 -9.42 0.10 3.02
CA LYS A 127 -8.81 1.41 3.24
C LYS A 127 -7.64 1.30 4.21
N LEU A 128 -6.73 2.27 4.11
CA LEU A 128 -5.58 2.40 4.99
C LEU A 128 -5.52 3.81 5.54
N GLU A 129 -5.60 3.94 6.86
CA GLU A 129 -5.22 5.19 7.50
C GLU A 129 -3.70 5.29 7.53
N VAL A 130 -3.17 6.34 6.92
CA VAL A 130 -1.75 6.68 6.92
C VAL A 130 -1.58 7.96 7.74
N ARG A 131 -1.11 7.81 8.98
CA ARG A 131 -0.89 8.92 9.90
C ARG A 131 0.59 9.29 9.95
N GLY A 132 0.91 10.51 9.54
CA GLY A 132 2.24 11.12 9.69
C GLY A 132 2.27 12.09 10.88
N SER A 133 3.32 12.03 11.71
CA SER A 133 3.46 12.89 12.89
C SER A 133 4.85 13.51 13.03
N ILE A 134 4.92 14.72 13.60
CA ILE A 134 6.12 15.38 14.13
C ILE A 134 5.78 15.94 15.52
N GLY A 135 6.39 15.37 16.55
CA GLY A 135 6.09 15.74 17.94
C GLY A 135 4.60 15.59 18.25
N PRO A 136 3.92 16.61 18.83
CA PRO A 136 2.50 16.55 19.15
C PRO A 136 1.57 16.81 17.95
N PHE A 137 2.11 17.12 16.77
CA PHE A 137 1.32 17.43 15.59
C PHE A 137 1.25 16.22 14.66
N TRP A 138 0.06 15.94 14.12
CA TRP A 138 -0.15 14.84 13.17
C TRP A 138 -1.15 15.22 12.09
N ARG A 139 -1.09 14.48 10.99
CA ARG A 139 -2.15 14.41 9.97
C ARG A 139 -2.40 12.96 9.61
N THR A 140 -3.65 12.64 9.30
CA THR A 140 -4.05 11.31 8.84
C THR A 140 -4.66 11.47 7.46
N GLN A 141 -4.22 10.65 6.52
CA GLN A 141 -4.86 10.50 5.21
C GLN A 141 -5.46 9.11 5.11
N THR A 142 -6.53 8.98 4.35
CA THR A 142 -7.12 7.67 4.05
C THR A 142 -6.78 7.30 2.61
N TRP A 143 -6.05 6.20 2.46
CA TRP A 143 -5.70 5.63 1.16
C TRP A 143 -6.66 4.52 0.79
N VAL A 144 -6.89 4.36 -0.51
CA VAL A 144 -7.83 3.37 -1.05
C VAL A 144 -7.06 2.21 -1.66
N ARG A 145 -7.43 0.98 -1.31
CA ARG A 145 -6.82 -0.22 -1.87
C ARG A 145 -7.17 -0.36 -3.34
N VAL A 146 -6.19 -0.74 -4.17
CA VAL A 146 -6.40 -0.99 -5.60
C VAL A 146 -6.78 -2.44 -5.87
N GLN A 147 -6.23 -3.37 -5.07
CA GLN A 147 -6.40 -4.82 -5.18
C GLN A 147 -6.54 -5.42 -3.79
#